data_AF-A0A2M9A5J4-F1
#
_entry.id   AF-A0A2M9A5J4-F1
#
_cell.length_a   1.000
_cell.length_b   1.000
_cell.length_c   1.000
_cell.angle_alpha   90.00
_cell.angle_beta   90.00
_cell.angle_gamma   90.00
#
_symmetry.space_group_name_H-M   'P 1'
#
loop_
_entity.id
_entity.type
_entity.pdbx_description
1 polymer ?
#
loop_
_entity_poly.entity_id
_entity_poly.type
_entity_poly.pdbx_seq_one_letter_code
_entity_poly.pdbx_strand_id
1 'polypeptide(L)'
;MSNAKEIYSEASKYYCETKVPSNPIDLARYNRAKLREKEFNENWKKEKVNIVDIVNQYAPNAKAYENGYKYYFEGADNIVMCDMVAGYLRIKNKATELFYMMDGTLTGSNEGTHFKIKRKEEM
;
A
#
# COMPACT_ATOMS: atom_id res chain seq x y z
N MET A 1 -5.50 -4.72 12.90
CA MET A 1 -4.21 -4.59 13.59
C MET A 1 -3.99 -3.12 13.96
N SER A 2 -4.05 -2.78 15.25
CA SER A 2 -4.03 -1.38 15.73
C SER A 2 -2.74 -0.61 15.40
N ASN A 3 -1.62 -1.30 15.23
CA ASN A 3 -0.31 -0.70 14.93
C ASN A 3 0.08 -0.77 13.44
N ALA A 4 -0.85 -1.05 12.52
CA ALA A 4 -0.56 -1.21 11.08
C ALA A 4 0.17 0.02 10.49
N LYS A 5 -0.19 1.23 10.93
CA LYS A 5 0.45 2.47 10.48
C LYS A 5 1.92 2.56 10.89
N GLU A 6 2.24 2.17 12.11
CA GLU A 6 3.60 2.27 12.65
C GLU A 6 4.52 1.26 11.96
N ILE A 7 4.09 0.00 11.90
CA ILE A 7 4.80 -1.08 11.21
C ILE A 7 5.08 -0.70 9.74
N TYR A 8 4.05 -0.24 9.03
CA TYR A 8 4.20 0.19 7.64
C TYR A 8 5.18 1.36 7.50
N SER A 9 5.10 2.36 8.39
CA SER A 9 5.94 3.56 8.29
C SER A 9 7.41 3.25 8.60
N GLU A 10 7.67 2.37 9.56
CA GLU A 10 9.02 1.88 9.86
C GLU A 10 9.61 1.09 8.68
N ALA A 11 8.85 0.15 8.12
CA ALA A 11 9.28 -0.61 6.95
C ALA A 11 9.52 0.28 5.73
N SER A 12 8.63 1.26 5.48
CA SER A 12 8.77 2.22 4.39
C SER A 12 10.04 3.07 4.54
N LYS A 13 10.31 3.56 5.76
CA LYS A 13 11.54 4.30 6.07
C LYS A 13 12.78 3.44 5.84
N TYR A 14 12.81 2.23 6.40
CA TYR A 14 13.93 1.30 6.24
C TYR A 14 14.18 0.95 4.77
N TYR A 15 13.13 0.65 4.00
CA TYR A 15 13.25 0.37 2.57
C TYR A 15 13.86 1.55 1.82
N CYS A 16 13.34 2.76 2.03
CA CYS A 16 13.79 3.96 1.30
C CYS A 16 15.19 4.42 1.70
N GLU A 17 15.53 4.37 2.98
CA GLU A 17 16.80 4.92 3.50
C GLU A 17 17.93 3.89 3.46
N THR A 18 17.63 2.59 3.54
CA THR A 18 18.66 1.54 3.64
C THR A 18 18.71 0.62 2.43
N LYS A 19 17.57 0.09 1.97
CA LYS A 19 17.56 -0.89 0.85
C LYS A 19 17.76 -0.23 -0.52
N VAL A 20 17.09 0.90 -0.76
CA VAL A 20 17.19 1.61 -2.04
C VAL A 20 18.62 2.04 -2.37
N PRO A 21 19.40 2.63 -1.45
CA PRO A 21 20.78 3.03 -1.75
C PRO A 21 21.75 1.85 -1.88
N SER A 22 21.44 0.69 -1.27
CA SER A 22 22.35 -0.46 -1.22
C SER A 22 22.18 -1.43 -2.40
N ASN A 23 21.10 -1.32 -3.20
CA ASN A 23 20.81 -2.26 -4.27
C ASN A 23 20.30 -1.56 -5.55
N PRO A 24 20.98 -1.73 -6.71
CA PRO A 24 20.54 -1.19 -7.99
C PRO A 24 19.13 -1.60 -8.42
N ILE A 25 18.68 -2.81 -8.06
CA ILE A 25 17.33 -3.30 -8.40
C ILE A 25 16.27 -2.50 -7.65
N ASP A 26 16.50 -2.23 -6.37
CA ASP A 26 15.57 -1.47 -5.53
C ASP A 26 15.60 0.02 -5.87
N LEU A 27 16.75 0.55 -6.31
CA LEU A 27 16.84 1.88 -6.92
C LEU A 27 15.98 2.00 -8.18
N ALA A 28 16.04 1.01 -9.09
CA ALA A 28 15.20 1.01 -10.29
C ALA A 28 13.69 0.90 -9.96
N ARG A 29 13.33 0.14 -8.91
CA ARG A 29 11.95 0.07 -8.41
C ARG A 29 11.51 1.40 -7.81
N TYR A 30 12.36 2.03 -7.00
CA TYR A 30 12.12 3.33 -6.39
C TYR A 30 11.86 4.39 -7.47
N ASN A 31 12.73 4.49 -8.47
CA ASN A 31 12.58 5.47 -9.55
C ASN A 31 11.26 5.27 -10.31
N ARG A 32 10.88 4.03 -10.64
CA ARG A 32 9.57 3.74 -11.27
C ARG A 32 8.39 4.10 -10.36
N ALA A 33 8.49 3.84 -9.07
CA ALA A 33 7.45 4.21 -8.11
C ALA A 33 7.31 5.73 -7.98
N LYS A 34 8.42 6.49 -7.98
CA LYS A 34 8.41 7.96 -7.97
C LYS A 34 7.84 8.56 -9.26
N LEU A 35 8.12 7.97 -10.43
CA LEU A 35 7.50 8.39 -11.68
C LEU A 35 5.98 8.21 -11.66
N ARG A 36 5.52 7.03 -11.22
CA ARG A 36 4.09 6.75 -11.05
C ARG A 36 3.45 7.67 -10.01
N GLU A 37 4.13 7.94 -8.90
CA GLU A 37 3.66 8.91 -7.92
C GLU A 37 3.49 10.30 -8.56
N LYS A 38 4.47 10.78 -9.32
CA LYS A 38 4.38 12.09 -9.99
C LYS A 38 3.16 12.19 -10.92
N GLU A 39 2.80 11.10 -11.60
CA GLU A 39 1.68 11.06 -12.53
C GLU A 39 0.31 10.98 -11.85
N PHE A 40 0.17 10.13 -10.81
CA PHE A 40 -1.16 9.76 -10.30
C PHE A 40 -1.46 10.25 -8.87
N ASN A 41 -0.49 10.81 -8.15
CA ASN A 41 -0.63 11.13 -6.72
C ASN A 41 -1.76 12.13 -6.42
N GLU A 42 -2.03 13.10 -7.30
CA GLU A 42 -3.17 14.01 -7.11
C GLU A 42 -4.51 13.27 -7.18
N ASN A 43 -4.62 12.25 -8.02
CA ASN A 43 -5.82 11.43 -8.05
C ASN A 43 -5.94 10.57 -6.80
N TRP A 44 -4.85 9.94 -6.36
CA TRP A 44 -4.85 9.10 -5.15
C TRP A 44 -5.15 9.90 -3.87
N LYS A 45 -4.79 11.18 -3.83
CA LYS A 45 -5.08 12.08 -2.70
C LYS A 45 -6.57 12.43 -2.56
N LYS A 46 -7.39 12.25 -3.61
CA LYS A 46 -8.84 12.45 -3.51
C LYS A 46 -9.47 11.46 -2.53
N GLU A 47 -8.91 10.25 -2.46
CA GLU A 47 -9.39 9.15 -1.62
C GLU A 47 -8.28 8.71 -0.64
N LYS A 48 -8.00 9.57 0.35
CA LYS A 48 -7.04 9.22 1.41
C LYS A 48 -7.66 8.27 2.42
N VAL A 49 -6.95 7.19 2.71
CA VAL A 49 -7.42 6.14 3.62
C VAL A 49 -6.55 6.02 4.86
N ASN A 50 -7.21 5.73 5.99
CA ASN A 50 -6.54 5.27 7.19
C ASN A 50 -6.18 3.79 7.02
N ILE A 51 -4.89 3.48 7.01
CA ILE A 51 -4.41 2.10 6.86
C ILE A 51 -4.89 1.16 7.96
N VAL A 52 -5.08 1.67 9.19
CA VAL A 52 -5.56 0.84 10.32
C VAL A 52 -6.99 0.40 10.06
N ASP A 53 -7.85 1.31 9.60
CA ASP A 53 -9.26 1.02 9.28
C ASP A 53 -9.35 0.03 8.12
N ILE A 54 -8.57 0.26 7.04
CA ILE A 54 -8.53 -0.64 5.88
C ILE A 54 -8.05 -2.04 6.26
N VAL A 55 -6.99 -2.16 7.05
CA VAL A 55 -6.50 -3.47 7.50
C VAL A 55 -7.53 -4.15 8.41
N ASN A 56 -8.17 -3.42 9.33
CA ASN A 56 -9.22 -3.98 10.17
C ASN A 56 -10.42 -4.50 9.37
N GLN A 57 -10.84 -3.76 8.34
CA GLN A 57 -11.99 -4.11 7.51
C GLN A 57 -11.69 -5.26 6.54
N TYR A 58 -10.58 -5.17 5.80
CA TYR A 58 -10.32 -6.07 4.67
C TYR A 58 -9.37 -7.20 5.00
N ALA A 59 -8.47 -7.04 5.97
CA ALA A 59 -7.49 -8.05 6.35
C ALA A 59 -7.38 -8.16 7.88
N PRO A 60 -8.48 -8.50 8.58
CA PRO A 60 -8.45 -8.68 10.03
C PRO A 60 -7.46 -9.78 10.40
N ASN A 61 -6.74 -9.59 11.52
CA ASN A 61 -5.69 -10.50 12.01
C ASN A 61 -4.58 -10.79 10.97
N ALA A 62 -4.35 -9.86 10.05
CA ALA A 62 -3.37 -10.05 8.98
C ALA A 62 -1.97 -10.38 9.47
N LYS A 63 -1.29 -11.25 8.71
CA LYS A 63 0.15 -11.41 8.77
C LYS A 63 0.81 -10.25 8.00
N ALA A 64 1.70 -9.54 8.66
CA ALA A 64 2.44 -8.41 8.08
C ALA A 64 3.82 -8.86 7.58
N TYR A 65 4.19 -8.51 6.35
CA TYR A 65 5.52 -8.84 5.79
C TYR A 65 5.92 -7.94 4.61
N GLU A 66 7.23 -7.86 4.35
CA GLU A 66 7.76 -7.19 3.17
C GLU A 66 7.71 -8.08 1.92
N ASN A 67 7.34 -7.49 0.78
CA ASN A 67 7.42 -8.11 -0.53
C ASN A 67 7.96 -7.11 -1.56
N GLY A 68 9.29 -7.10 -1.73
CA GLY A 68 9.99 -6.14 -2.57
C GLY A 68 9.82 -4.70 -2.05
N TYR A 69 9.30 -3.81 -2.90
CA TYR A 69 9.05 -2.39 -2.57
C TYR A 69 7.67 -2.14 -1.96
N LYS A 70 6.98 -3.22 -1.55
CA LYS A 70 5.66 -3.17 -0.93
C LYS A 70 5.65 -3.88 0.41
N TYR A 71 4.76 -3.44 1.29
CA TYR A 71 4.49 -4.05 2.58
C TYR A 71 3.08 -4.62 2.58
N TYR A 72 2.92 -5.90 2.90
CA TYR A 72 1.67 -6.62 2.77
C TYR A 72 1.08 -6.87 4.16
N PHE A 73 -0.22 -6.65 4.29
CA PHE A 73 -1.05 -7.18 5.36
C PHE A 73 -1.97 -8.22 4.75
N GLU A 74 -1.60 -9.49 4.91
CA GLU A 74 -2.33 -10.61 4.34
C GLU A 74 -3.31 -11.22 5.35
N GLY A 75 -4.61 -11.08 5.07
CA GLY A 75 -5.68 -11.73 5.80
C GLY A 75 -6.11 -13.05 5.15
N ALA A 76 -7.25 -13.56 5.63
CA ALA A 76 -7.86 -14.78 5.10
C ALA A 76 -8.26 -14.61 3.62
N ASP A 77 -9.11 -13.61 3.35
CA ASP A 77 -9.73 -13.43 2.03
C ASP A 77 -9.06 -12.36 1.17
N ASN A 78 -8.38 -11.39 1.78
CA ASN A 78 -7.79 -10.26 1.07
C ASN A 78 -6.36 -9.95 1.51
N ILE A 79 -5.65 -9.22 0.66
CA ILE A 79 -4.31 -8.69 0.91
C ILE A 79 -4.36 -7.17 0.76
N VAL A 80 -3.97 -6.43 1.80
CA VAL A 80 -3.73 -4.99 1.72
C VAL A 80 -2.27 -4.78 1.36
N MET A 81 -2.03 -4.26 0.16
CA MET A 81 -0.71 -4.09 -0.44
C MET A 81 -0.31 -2.61 -0.39
N CYS A 82 0.63 -2.27 0.47
CA CYS A 82 1.07 -0.89 0.68
C CYS A 82 2.38 -0.61 -0.06
N ASP A 83 2.43 0.42 -0.90
CA ASP A 83 3.62 0.84 -1.62
C ASP A 83 4.54 1.66 -0.70
N MET A 84 5.71 1.12 -0.37
CA MET A 84 6.64 1.72 0.59
C MET A 84 7.33 2.98 0.08
N VAL A 85 7.21 3.31 -1.21
CA VAL A 85 7.86 4.48 -1.82
C VAL A 85 6.84 5.58 -2.08
N ALA A 86 5.76 5.24 -2.77
CA ALA A 86 4.75 6.19 -3.19
C ALA A 86 3.61 6.37 -2.17
N GLY A 87 3.56 5.58 -1.10
CA GLY A 87 2.65 5.81 0.02
C GLY A 87 1.16 5.65 -0.32
N TYR A 88 0.83 4.75 -1.23
CA TYR A 88 -0.54 4.35 -1.53
C TYR A 88 -0.75 2.87 -1.17
N LEU A 89 -1.99 2.45 -0.98
CA LEU A 89 -2.36 1.05 -0.84
C LEU A 89 -3.33 0.61 -1.93
N ARG A 90 -3.41 -0.71 -2.13
CA ARG A 90 -4.47 -1.40 -2.88
C ARG A 90 -4.95 -2.59 -2.06
N ILE A 91 -6.17 -3.05 -2.30
CA ILE A 91 -6.75 -4.20 -1.61
C ILE A 91 -7.04 -5.26 -2.68
N LYS A 92 -6.37 -6.40 -2.61
CA LYS A 92 -6.54 -7.53 -3.55
C LYS A 92 -7.39 -8.60 -2.90
N ASN A 93 -8.45 -9.05 -3.57
CA ASN A 93 -9.19 -10.24 -3.19
C ASN A 93 -8.42 -11.50 -3.63
N LYS A 94 -8.23 -12.46 -2.72
CA LYS A 94 -7.40 -13.64 -2.99
C LYS A 94 -8.08 -14.66 -3.89
N ALA A 95 -9.41 -14.76 -3.82
CA ALA A 95 -10.18 -15.73 -4.60
C ALA A 95 -10.30 -15.33 -6.08
N THR A 96 -10.56 -14.05 -6.34
CA THR A 96 -10.78 -13.52 -7.70
C THR A 96 -9.55 -12.88 -8.32
N GLU A 97 -8.52 -12.60 -7.51
CA GLU A 97 -7.35 -11.80 -7.86
C GLU A 97 -7.63 -10.35 -8.29
N LEU A 98 -8.88 -9.90 -8.18
CA LEU A 98 -9.32 -8.54 -8.49
C LEU A 98 -9.03 -7.58 -7.33
N PHE A 99 -9.11 -6.28 -7.62
CA PHE A 99 -8.90 -5.22 -6.65
C PHE A 99 -10.20 -4.53 -6.26
N TYR A 100 -10.31 -4.14 -5.00
CA TYR A 100 -11.44 -3.33 -4.53
C TYR A 100 -11.29 -1.88 -4.94
N MET A 101 -12.41 -1.29 -5.36
CA MET A 101 -12.67 0.15 -5.37
C MET A 101 -13.17 0.61 -3.99
N MET A 102 -13.23 1.92 -3.74
CA MET A 102 -13.68 2.46 -2.43
C MET A 102 -15.12 2.09 -2.07
N ASP A 103 -15.97 1.90 -3.07
CA ASP A 103 -17.37 1.47 -2.91
C ASP A 103 -17.52 -0.03 -2.59
N GLY A 104 -16.41 -0.79 -2.55
CA GLY A 104 -16.40 -2.23 -2.32
C GLY A 104 -16.54 -3.07 -3.60
N THR A 105 -16.65 -2.46 -4.77
CA THR A 105 -16.73 -3.18 -6.05
C THR A 105 -15.37 -3.77 -6.44
N LEU A 106 -15.37 -5.01 -6.94
CA LEU A 106 -14.16 -5.64 -7.48
C LEU A 106 -13.96 -5.31 -8.96
N THR A 107 -12.72 -4.98 -9.34
CA THR A 107 -12.36 -4.68 -10.73
C THR A 107 -10.97 -5.18 -11.09
N GLY A 108 -10.78 -5.51 -12.37
CA GLY A 108 -9.47 -5.76 -12.97
C GLY A 108 -8.76 -4.48 -13.42
N SER A 109 -9.46 -3.33 -13.41
CA SER A 109 -8.87 -2.04 -13.76
C SER A 109 -7.97 -1.51 -12.64
N ASN A 110 -6.94 -0.76 -13.03
CA ASN A 110 -6.12 -0.03 -12.06
C ASN A 110 -6.78 1.28 -11.60
N GLU A 111 -7.71 1.81 -12.39
CA GLU A 111 -8.42 3.05 -12.08
C GLU A 111 -9.32 2.86 -10.86
N GLY A 112 -9.27 3.81 -9.92
CA GLY A 112 -10.09 3.76 -8.70
C GLY A 112 -9.67 2.71 -7.66
N THR A 113 -8.55 2.01 -7.84
CA THR A 113 -8.09 0.96 -6.89
C THR A 113 -6.85 1.33 -6.08
N HIS A 114 -6.38 2.57 -6.22
CA HIS A 114 -5.19 3.11 -5.56
C HIS A 114 -5.59 4.21 -4.58
N PHE A 115 -5.30 4.00 -3.30
CA PHE A 115 -5.73 4.90 -2.23
C PHE A 115 -4.51 5.46 -1.50
N LYS A 116 -4.39 6.79 -1.40
CA LYS A 116 -3.25 7.39 -0.70
C LYS A 116 -3.38 7.09 0.80
N ILE A 117 -2.30 6.60 1.41
CA ILE A 117 -2.29 6.34 2.85
C ILE A 117 -2.17 7.68 3.58
N LYS A 118 -3.05 7.91 4.55
CA LYS A 118 -2.98 9.07 5.44
C LYS A 118 -1.65 9.12 6.19
N ARG A 119 -1.12 10.32 6.40
CA ARG A 119 0.00 10.56 7.31
C ARG A 119 -0.44 10.37 8.76
N LYS A 120 0.51 10.26 9.67
CA LYS A 120 0.21 10.03 11.09
C LYS A 120 -0.57 11.22 11.69
N GLU A 121 -0.37 12.41 11.18
CA GLU A 121 -1.05 13.64 11.63
C GLU A 121 -2.48 13.78 11.08
N GLU A 122 -2.86 12.97 10.07
CA GLU A 122 -4.18 12.96 9.43
C GLU A 122 -5.09 11.85 9.96
N MET A 123 -4.58 11.02 10.89
CA MET A 123 -5.22 9.86 11.51
C MET A 123 -5.53 10.14 12.97
#